data_AF-A0A251TUQ4-F1
#
_entry.id   AF-A0A251TUQ4-F1
#
_cell.length_a   1.000
_cell.length_b   1.000
_cell.length_c   1.000
_cell.angle_alpha   90.00
_cell.angle_beta   90.00
_cell.angle_gamma   90.00
#
_symmetry.space_group_name_H-M   'P 1'
#
loop_
_entity.id
_entity.type
_entity.pdbx_description
1 polymer ?
#
loop_
_entity_poly.entity_id
_entity_poly.type
_entity_poly.pdbx_seq_one_letter_code
_entity_poly.pdbx_strand_id
1 'polypeptide(L)'
;MHLGFPVVSRVNVKALSLYSYPGEGIYFGGYEGSSIISWFRENMDGTSVPINGANSYIYEVTDEDYNCRLIFGYTPVHSDLVVRELKMSEPTNGNYEGIKKLLSEGAGLEV
;
A
#
# COMPACT_ATOMS: atom_id res chain seq x y z
N MET A 1 -26.93 -7.87 -20.49
CA MET A 1 -26.20 -8.36 -19.31
C MET A 1 -25.64 -7.12 -18.62
N HIS A 2 -26.13 -6.76 -17.43
CA HIS A 2 -25.62 -5.60 -16.70
C HIS A 2 -24.42 -6.09 -15.87
N LEU A 3 -23.21 -5.99 -16.44
CA LEU A 3 -21.97 -6.24 -15.73
C LEU A 3 -21.86 -5.17 -14.63
N GLY A 4 -21.56 -5.58 -13.40
CA GLY A 4 -21.57 -4.68 -12.25
C GLY A 4 -20.53 -3.56 -12.40
N PHE A 5 -20.74 -2.43 -11.73
CA PHE A 5 -19.74 -1.38 -11.71
C PHE A 5 -18.52 -1.83 -10.90
N PRO A 6 -17.28 -1.75 -11.44
CA PRO A 6 -16.07 -2.10 -10.70
C PRO A 6 -15.95 -1.21 -9.45
N VAL A 7 -15.93 -1.79 -8.26
CA VAL A 7 -15.77 -1.05 -7.00
C VAL A 7 -14.95 -1.86 -6.02
N VAL A 8 -14.24 -1.17 -5.12
CA VAL A 8 -13.46 -1.83 -4.05
C VAL A 8 -13.93 -1.39 -2.67
N SER A 9 -13.91 -2.34 -1.74
CA SER A 9 -14.21 -2.09 -0.33
C SER A 9 -13.13 -2.67 0.56
N ARG A 10 -13.14 -2.27 1.84
CA ARG A 10 -12.17 -2.71 2.85
C ARG A 10 -10.72 -2.50 2.41
N VAL A 11 -10.45 -1.38 1.74
CA VAL A 11 -9.08 -1.01 1.36
C VAL A 11 -8.32 -0.68 2.63
N ASN A 12 -7.33 -1.50 2.97
CA ASN A 12 -6.60 -1.39 4.22
C ASN A 12 -5.15 -1.87 4.06
N VAL A 13 -4.31 -1.50 5.02
CA VAL A 13 -2.92 -1.96 5.12
C VAL A 13 -2.74 -2.68 6.44
N LYS A 14 -2.11 -3.85 6.41
CA LYS A 14 -1.71 -4.58 7.62
C LYS A 14 -0.23 -4.84 7.57
N ALA A 15 0.45 -4.72 8.71
CA ALA A 15 1.84 -5.15 8.80
C ALA A 15 1.89 -6.69 8.80
N LEU A 16 2.61 -7.28 7.84
CA LEU A 16 2.95 -8.70 7.85
C LEU A 16 4.24 -8.93 8.64
N SER A 17 5.19 -8.02 8.50
CA SER A 17 6.44 -7.97 9.24
C SER A 17 6.82 -6.51 9.54
N LEU A 18 8.03 -6.29 10.07
CA LEU A 18 8.56 -4.94 10.27
C LEU A 18 8.82 -4.20 8.95
N TYR A 19 8.99 -4.94 7.84
CA TYR A 19 9.36 -4.36 6.55
C TYR A 19 8.32 -4.58 5.46
N SER A 20 7.41 -5.53 5.64
CA SER A 20 6.49 -5.96 4.59
C SER A 20 5.04 -5.64 4.98
N TYR A 21 4.38 -4.87 4.13
CA TYR A 21 3.03 -4.36 4.33
C TYR A 21 2.15 -4.78 3.16
N PRO A 22 1.30 -5.81 3.32
CA PRO A 22 0.22 -6.09 2.39
C PRO A 22 -0.86 -5.00 2.40
N GLY A 23 -1.19 -4.53 1.20
CA GLY A 23 -2.42 -3.83 0.89
C GLY A 23 -3.53 -4.83 0.56
N GLU A 24 -4.67 -4.70 1.22
CA GLU A 24 -5.84 -5.54 1.02
C GLU A 24 -6.99 -4.70 0.47
N GLY A 25 -7.79 -5.31 -0.41
CA GLY A 25 -9.06 -4.75 -0.86
C GLY A 25 -9.95 -5.86 -1.44
N ILE A 26 -11.26 -5.65 -1.41
CA ILE A 26 -12.22 -6.59 -1.99
C ILE A 26 -12.89 -5.94 -3.18
N TYR A 27 -12.64 -6.49 -4.36
CA TYR A 27 -13.26 -6.11 -5.62
C TYR A 27 -14.69 -6.64 -5.75
N PHE A 28 -15.57 -5.81 -6.32
CA PHE A 28 -16.92 -6.16 -6.76
C PHE A 28 -17.15 -5.57 -8.15
N GLY A 29 -18.07 -6.16 -8.92
CA GLY A 29 -18.42 -5.66 -10.26
C GLY A 29 -18.36 -6.71 -11.36
N GLY A 30 -18.02 -7.96 -11.06
CA GLY A 30 -17.90 -9.03 -12.05
C GLY A 30 -16.49 -9.60 -12.05
N TYR A 31 -15.95 -9.90 -13.23
CA TYR A 31 -14.57 -10.35 -13.36
C TYR A 31 -13.63 -9.15 -13.29
N GLU A 32 -12.65 -9.23 -12.41
CA GLU A 32 -11.61 -8.22 -12.30
C GLU A 32 -10.61 -8.34 -13.46
N GLY A 33 -10.23 -7.19 -14.02
CA GLY A 33 -9.15 -7.05 -14.98
C GLY A 33 -7.82 -6.74 -14.28
N SER A 34 -6.95 -6.00 -14.96
CA SER A 34 -5.68 -5.55 -14.38
C SER A 34 -5.87 -4.29 -13.53
N SER A 35 -6.37 -4.45 -12.31
CA SER A 35 -6.49 -3.35 -11.35
C SER A 35 -5.14 -2.72 -11.05
N ILE A 36 -5.16 -1.41 -10.82
CA ILE A 36 -3.95 -0.61 -10.63
C ILE A 36 -3.72 -0.39 -9.15
N ILE A 37 -2.52 -0.79 -8.71
CA ILE A 37 -2.05 -0.62 -7.35
C ILE A 37 -1.07 0.53 -7.28
N SER A 38 -1.15 1.29 -6.18
CA SER A 38 -0.29 2.43 -5.89
C SER A 38 -0.06 2.53 -4.40
N TRP A 39 1.08 3.09 -4.01
CA TRP A 39 1.40 3.38 -2.61
C TRP A 39 1.76 4.84 -2.41
N PHE A 40 1.48 5.35 -1.22
CA PHE A 40 1.74 6.73 -0.85
C PHE A 40 2.39 6.77 0.53
N ARG A 41 3.29 7.73 0.71
CA ARG A 41 3.84 8.12 2.01
C ARG A 41 3.08 9.33 2.50
N GLU A 42 2.61 9.27 3.72
CA GLU A 42 2.07 10.43 4.42
C GLU A 42 3.08 10.91 5.45
N ASN A 43 3.53 12.14 5.28
CA ASN A 43 4.48 12.78 6.18
C ASN A 43 3.79 13.14 7.52
N MET A 44 4.60 13.48 8.52
CA MET A 44 4.11 13.92 9.83
C MET A 44 3.20 15.16 9.79
N ASP A 45 3.31 15.98 8.73
CA ASP A 45 2.44 17.14 8.49
C ASP A 45 1.08 16.77 7.87
N GLY A 46 0.83 15.48 7.59
CA GLY A 46 -0.38 14.97 6.95
C GLY A 46 -0.37 15.03 5.42
N THR A 47 0.72 15.51 4.80
CA THR A 47 0.82 15.55 3.34
C THR A 47 1.12 14.15 2.80
N SER A 48 0.30 13.69 1.86
CA SER A 48 0.49 12.42 1.16
C SER A 48 1.18 12.60 -0.19
N VAL A 49 2.24 11.85 -0.46
CA VAL A 49 2.99 11.85 -1.72
C VAL A 49 3.06 10.44 -2.32
N PRO A 50 2.94 10.27 -3.65
CA PRO A 50 3.02 8.95 -4.28
C PRO A 50 4.43 8.38 -4.22
N ILE A 51 4.52 7.06 -4.04
CA ILE A 51 5.77 6.29 -4.14
C ILE A 51 5.88 5.76 -5.57
N ASN A 52 6.77 6.36 -6.36
CA ASN A 52 6.90 6.03 -7.78
C ASN A 52 7.33 4.57 -7.97
N GLY A 53 6.60 3.83 -8.81
CA GLY A 53 6.89 2.44 -9.13
C GLY A 53 6.37 1.41 -8.12
N ALA A 54 5.82 1.84 -6.98
CA ALA A 54 5.22 0.95 -6.00
C ALA A 54 3.82 0.49 -6.46
N ASN A 55 3.78 -0.58 -7.25
CA ASN A 55 2.57 -1.12 -7.88
C ASN A 55 2.27 -2.60 -7.51
N SER A 56 2.92 -3.09 -6.46
CA SER A 56 2.70 -4.43 -5.89
C SER A 56 1.65 -4.36 -4.77
N TYR A 57 0.89 -5.44 -4.58
CA TYR A 57 0.00 -5.59 -3.42
C TYR A 57 0.75 -5.66 -2.09
N ILE A 58 2.05 -5.96 -2.11
CA ILE A 58 2.92 -5.92 -0.94
C ILE A 58 3.94 -4.82 -1.17
N TYR A 59 4.04 -3.91 -0.20
CA TYR A 59 5.09 -2.90 -0.18
C TYR A 59 6.16 -3.30 0.84
N GLU A 60 7.41 -3.29 0.36
CA GLU A 60 8.60 -3.46 1.18
C GLU A 60 9.12 -2.07 1.51
N VAL A 61 9.21 -1.74 2.80
CA VAL A 61 9.62 -0.41 3.26
C VAL A 61 11.11 -0.17 3.03
N THR A 62 11.42 1.10 2.84
CA THR A 62 12.77 1.61 2.61
C THR A 62 13.13 2.65 3.66
N ASP A 63 14.39 3.05 3.71
CA ASP A 63 14.84 4.11 4.63
C ASP A 63 14.15 5.45 4.35
N GLU A 64 13.68 5.69 3.13
CA GLU A 64 12.95 6.92 2.78
C GLU A 64 11.54 6.97 3.39
N ASP A 65 11.00 5.83 3.83
CA ASP A 65 9.69 5.73 4.48
C ASP A 65 9.78 6.07 5.98
N TYR A 66 10.98 6.39 6.48
CA TYR A 66 11.19 6.74 7.88
C TYR A 66 10.30 7.93 8.29
N ASN A 67 9.63 7.80 9.45
CA ASN A 67 8.65 8.76 9.98
C ASN A 67 7.45 9.05 9.06
N CYS A 68 7.25 8.29 7.98
CA CYS A 68 6.08 8.40 7.12
C CYS A 68 5.08 7.31 7.46
N ARG A 69 3.78 7.57 7.33
CA ARG A 69 2.75 6.52 7.34
C ARG A 69 2.53 6.02 5.92
N LEU A 70 2.20 4.74 5.77
CA LEU A 70 1.92 4.17 4.45
C LEU A 70 0.42 4.16 4.19
N ILE A 71 0.06 4.48 2.94
CA ILE A 71 -1.30 4.40 2.43
C ILE A 71 -1.29 3.53 1.18
N PHE A 72 -2.22 2.57 1.14
CA PHE A 72 -2.43 1.71 -0.02
C PHE A 72 -3.56 2.25 -0.89
N GLY A 73 -3.30 2.32 -2.19
CA GLY A 73 -4.23 2.77 -3.20
C GLY A 73 -4.63 1.65 -4.16
N TYR A 74 -5.93 1.45 -4.31
CA TYR A 74 -6.52 0.44 -5.19
C TYR A 74 -7.48 1.11 -6.19
N THR A 75 -7.12 1.07 -7.47
CA THR A 75 -7.97 1.51 -8.58
C THR A 75 -8.56 0.28 -9.28
N PRO A 76 -9.87 -0.02 -9.10
CA PRO A 76 -10.44 -1.22 -9.69
C PRO A 76 -10.61 -1.08 -11.20
N VAL A 77 -10.27 -2.16 -11.90
CA VAL A 77 -10.44 -2.30 -13.36
C VAL A 77 -11.27 -3.54 -13.63
N HIS A 78 -12.35 -3.40 -14.38
CA HIS A 78 -13.15 -4.55 -14.82
C HIS A 78 -12.51 -5.23 -16.03
N SER A 79 -12.86 -6.50 -16.29
CA SER A 79 -12.29 -7.30 -17.38
C SER A 79 -12.50 -6.73 -18.80
N ASP A 80 -13.43 -5.78 -18.96
CA ASP A 80 -13.66 -5.01 -20.19
C ASP A 80 -12.88 -3.69 -20.23
N LEU A 81 -11.89 -3.52 -19.35
CA LEU A 81 -10.98 -2.37 -19.24
C LEU A 81 -11.62 -1.10 -18.67
N VAL A 82 -12.83 -1.18 -18.12
CA VAL A 82 -13.45 -0.05 -17.44
C VAL A 82 -12.74 0.23 -16.11
N VAL A 83 -12.09 1.39 -16.02
CA VAL A 83 -11.38 1.89 -14.83
C VAL A 83 -12.31 2.74 -13.96
N ARG A 84 -12.10 2.73 -12.65
CA ARG A 84 -12.86 3.52 -11.66
C ARG A 84 -11.95 4.31 -10.75
N GLU A 85 -12.56 5.06 -9.84
CA GLU A 85 -11.83 5.94 -8.93
C GLU A 85 -10.92 5.14 -8.00
N LEU A 86 -9.73 5.70 -7.76
CA LEU A 86 -8.79 5.24 -6.76
C LEU A 86 -9.45 5.29 -5.38
N LYS A 87 -9.36 4.18 -4.66
CA LYS A 87 -9.71 4.14 -3.23
C LYS A 87 -8.45 3.96 -2.39
N MET A 88 -8.35 4.79 -1.36
CA MET A 88 -7.22 4.84 -0.45
C MET A 88 -7.60 4.17 0.88
N SER A 89 -6.63 3.51 1.51
CA SER A 89 -6.75 3.09 2.90
C SER A 89 -6.65 4.28 3.85
N GLU A 90 -6.92 4.05 5.13
CA GLU A 90 -6.37 4.91 6.18
C GLU A 90 -4.84 4.76 6.24
N PRO A 91 -4.10 5.78 6.70
CA PRO A 91 -2.66 5.68 6.95
C PRO A 91 -2.36 4.65 8.04
N THR A 92 -1.26 3.92 7.92
CA THR A 92 -0.80 3.00 8.96
C THR A 92 -0.56 3.73 10.30
N ASN A 93 -0.84 3.07 11.42
CA ASN A 93 -0.42 3.55 12.74
C ASN A 93 1.12 3.43 12.82
N GLY A 94 1.84 4.52 12.54
CA GLY A 94 3.27 4.56 12.20
C GLY A 94 4.26 4.12 13.28
N ASN A 95 4.22 2.84 13.68
CA ASN A 95 5.17 2.25 14.61
C ASN A 95 6.37 1.64 13.85
N TYR A 96 7.17 2.50 13.22
CA TYR A 96 8.41 2.11 12.53
C TYR A 96 9.60 1.95 13.49
N GLU A 97 9.37 2.06 14.80
CA GLU A 97 10.40 1.95 15.84
C GLU A 97 11.16 0.59 15.84
N GLY A 98 10.58 -0.47 15.27
CA GLY A 98 11.25 -1.77 15.12
C GLY A 98 12.40 -1.79 14.11
N ILE A 99 12.38 -0.90 13.11
CA ILE A 99 13.42 -0.82 12.06
C ILE A 99 14.76 -0.35 12.65
N LYS A 100 14.73 0.53 13.66
CA LYS A 100 15.94 1.00 14.36
C LYS A 100 16.72 -0.14 15.01
N LYS A 101 16.04 -1.09 15.65
CA LYS A 101 16.71 -2.18 16.37
C LYS A 101 17.48 -3.08 15.41
N LEU A 102 16.85 -3.49 14.31
CA LEU A 102 17.46 -4.38 13.33
C LEU A 102 18.58 -3.74 12.51
N LEU A 103 18.45 -2.46 12.12
CA LEU A 103 19.54 -1.74 11.43
C LEU A 103 20.71 -1.44 12.38
N SER A 104 20.45 -1.19 13.67
CA SER A 104 21.51 -1.01 14.67
C SER A 104 22.24 -2.32 15.03
N GLU A 105 21.54 -3.46 15.00
CA GLU A 105 22.10 -4.78 15.33
C GLU A 105 22.80 -5.43 14.12
N GLY A 106 22.40 -5.10 12.88
CA GLY A 106 23.02 -5.61 11.64
C GLY A 106 24.33 -4.92 11.23
N ALA A 107 24.61 -3.72 11.74
CA ALA A 107 25.86 -2.99 11.46
C ALA A 107 27.05 -3.43 12.34
N GLY A 108 26.89 -4.48 13.17
CA GLY A 108 27.87 -4.94 14.15
C GLY A 108 28.69 -6.18 13.77
N LEU A 109 28.67 -6.64 12.52
CA LEU A 109 29.49 -7.77 12.06
C LEU A 109 30.41 -7.36 10.91
N GLU A 110 31.38 -6.50 11.24
CA GLU A 110 32.70 -6.54 10.61
C GLU A 110 33.73 -6.90 11.69
N VAL A 111 34.06 -8.19 11.79
CA VAL A 111 35.39 -8.72 12.18
C VAL A 111 35.64 -10.05 11.49
#